data_AF-A0A2A6CK95-F1
#
_entry.id   AF-A0A2A6CK95-F1
#
_cell.length_a   1.000
_cell.length_b   1.000
_cell.length_c   1.000
_cell.angle_alpha   90.00
_cell.angle_beta   90.00
_cell.angle_gamma   90.00
#
_symmetry.space_group_name_H-M   'P 1'
#
loop_
_entity.id
_entity.type
_entity.pdbx_description
1 polymer ?
#
loop_
_entity_poly.entity_id
_entity_poly.type
_entity_poly.pdbx_seq_one_letter_code
_entity_poly.pdbx_strand_id
1 'polypeptide(L)'
;MIMAKLMMNWQIGRFVQAQDAADTVSSDIRGFLGQPGIHTLRPTFTLEKIAGMMAAGSDRLSIISRVDHPLTTPLPEIEDQNVSRDSPITESRYNLIILADSTEAVATVKEPTGWTAITLRIGFLDGQMDKLTQFLSVFDIVIADRGMNLPMRIIEEIVATKKVNR
;
A
#
# COMPACT_ATOMS: atom_id res chain seq x y z
N MET A 1 -22.98 -28.23 10.99
CA MET A 1 -23.62 -26.96 11.42
C MET A 1 -22.76 -26.11 12.37
N ILE A 2 -22.00 -26.70 13.31
CA ILE A 2 -21.13 -25.96 14.25
C ILE A 2 -19.99 -25.19 13.55
N MET A 3 -19.36 -25.78 12.54
CA MET A 3 -18.20 -25.18 11.86
C MET A 3 -18.53 -23.90 11.09
N ALA A 4 -19.70 -23.84 10.44
CA ALA A 4 -20.14 -22.65 9.71
C ALA A 4 -20.38 -21.45 10.65
N LYS A 5 -20.92 -21.69 11.85
CA LYS A 5 -21.15 -20.66 12.87
C LYS A 5 -19.83 -20.14 13.44
N LEU A 6 -18.86 -21.01 13.67
CA LEU A 6 -17.52 -20.61 14.11
C LEU A 6 -16.80 -19.76 13.05
N MET A 7 -16.86 -20.18 11.77
CA MET A 7 -16.28 -19.40 10.68
C MET A 7 -16.95 -18.03 10.53
N MET A 8 -18.27 -17.96 10.63
CA MET A 8 -19.02 -16.71 10.55
C MET A 8 -18.65 -15.75 11.70
N ASN A 9 -18.57 -16.24 12.93
CA ASN A 9 -18.15 -15.42 14.07
C ASN A 9 -16.70 -14.92 13.93
N TRP A 10 -15.81 -15.77 13.42
CA TRP A 10 -14.42 -15.38 13.16
C TRP A 10 -14.32 -14.30 12.07
N GLN A 11 -15.09 -14.44 10.98
CA GLN A 11 -15.14 -13.44 9.91
C GLN A 11 -15.67 -12.09 10.40
N ILE A 12 -16.72 -12.09 11.23
CA ILE A 12 -17.25 -10.88 11.84
C ILE A 12 -16.20 -10.23 12.74
N GLY A 13 -15.52 -11.00 13.59
CA GLY A 13 -14.45 -10.49 14.44
C GLY A 13 -13.31 -9.85 13.67
N ARG A 14 -12.84 -10.48 12.58
CA ARG A 14 -11.81 -9.90 11.71
C ARG A 14 -12.27 -8.63 11.01
N PHE A 15 -13.52 -8.57 10.58
CA PHE A 15 -14.06 -7.36 9.96
C PHE A 15 -14.14 -6.19 10.96
N VAL A 16 -14.63 -6.43 12.18
CA VAL A 16 -14.69 -5.39 13.22
C VAL A 16 -13.30 -4.88 13.55
N GLN A 17 -12.32 -5.77 13.73
CA GLN A 17 -10.93 -5.37 13.96
C GLN A 17 -10.37 -4.52 12.80
N ALA A 18 -10.66 -4.91 11.56
CA ALA A 18 -10.24 -4.14 10.38
C ALA A 18 -10.91 -2.76 10.32
N GLN A 19 -12.18 -2.66 10.76
CA GLN A 19 -12.89 -1.40 10.86
C GLN A 19 -12.30 -0.49 11.92
N ASP A 20 -12.02 -1.01 13.12
CA ASP A 20 -11.39 -0.25 14.20
C ASP A 20 -10.03 0.31 13.77
N ALA A 21 -9.23 -0.50 13.07
CA ALA A 21 -7.96 -0.05 12.49
C ALA A 21 -8.17 1.00 11.40
N ALA A 22 -9.12 0.78 10.47
CA ALA A 22 -9.44 1.72 9.40
C ALA A 22 -9.90 3.09 9.92
N ASP A 23 -10.56 3.13 11.08
CA ASP A 23 -11.02 4.38 11.69
C ASP A 23 -9.88 5.25 12.23
N THR A 24 -8.68 4.68 12.42
CA THR A 24 -7.47 5.43 12.80
C THR A 24 -6.84 6.19 11.63
N VAL A 25 -7.20 5.85 10.39
CA VAL A 25 -6.72 6.54 9.18
C VAL A 25 -7.46 7.88 9.01
N SER A 26 -6.76 8.92 8.57
CA SER A 26 -7.38 10.24 8.37
C SER A 26 -8.61 10.18 7.46
N SER A 27 -9.53 11.13 7.68
CA SER A 27 -10.69 11.32 6.80
C SER A 27 -10.29 11.64 5.36
N ASP A 28 -9.10 12.21 5.15
CA ASP A 28 -8.63 12.60 3.82
C ASP A 28 -8.29 11.36 2.98
N ILE A 29 -7.50 10.43 3.52
CA ILE A 29 -7.18 9.15 2.84
C ILE A 29 -8.46 8.34 2.63
N ARG A 30 -9.35 8.29 3.64
CA ARG A 30 -10.66 7.63 3.49
C ARG A 30 -11.50 8.28 2.39
N GLY A 31 -11.47 9.61 2.30
CA GLY A 31 -12.16 10.38 1.25
C GLY A 31 -11.61 10.07 -0.14
N PHE A 32 -10.29 9.95 -0.29
CA PHE A 32 -9.66 9.57 -1.56
C PHE A 32 -10.13 8.21 -2.08
N LEU A 33 -10.26 7.20 -1.21
CA LEU A 33 -10.73 5.88 -1.64
C LEU A 33 -12.18 5.88 -2.15
N GLY A 34 -12.95 6.93 -1.87
CA GLY A 34 -14.30 7.14 -2.41
C GLY A 34 -14.36 8.00 -3.67
N GLN A 35 -13.23 8.53 -4.16
CA GLN A 35 -13.22 9.41 -5.33
C GLN A 35 -13.42 8.65 -6.64
N PRO A 36 -14.06 9.28 -7.65
CA PRO A 36 -14.08 8.75 -9.00
C PRO A 36 -12.67 8.49 -9.51
N GLY A 37 -12.44 7.31 -10.09
CA GLY A 37 -11.13 6.91 -10.61
C GLY A 37 -10.21 6.25 -9.59
N ILE A 38 -10.61 6.11 -8.32
CA ILE A 38 -9.91 5.26 -7.36
C ILE A 38 -10.76 4.01 -7.11
N HIS A 39 -10.17 2.85 -7.30
CA HIS A 39 -10.84 1.56 -7.22
C HIS A 39 -10.15 0.64 -6.21
N THR A 40 -10.94 -0.01 -5.37
CA THR A 40 -10.46 -1.01 -4.42
C THR A 40 -11.52 -2.08 -4.20
N LEU A 41 -11.12 -3.36 -4.13
CA LEU A 41 -12.05 -4.46 -3.86
C LEU A 41 -12.45 -4.55 -2.39
N ARG A 42 -11.57 -4.12 -1.49
CA ARG A 42 -11.70 -4.34 -0.04
C ARG A 42 -11.29 -3.08 0.73
N PRO A 43 -12.07 -1.99 0.64
CA PRO A 43 -11.68 -0.69 1.19
C PRO A 43 -11.30 -0.76 2.68
N THR A 44 -12.08 -1.48 3.50
CA THR A 44 -11.79 -1.63 4.94
C THR A 44 -10.44 -2.32 5.19
N PHE A 45 -10.12 -3.39 4.47
CA PHE A 45 -8.85 -4.10 4.63
C PHE A 45 -7.66 -3.31 4.05
N THR A 46 -7.88 -2.53 2.98
CA THR A 46 -6.88 -1.60 2.47
C THR A 46 -6.56 -0.51 3.50
N LEU A 47 -7.57 0.02 4.18
CA LEU A 47 -7.40 0.98 5.27
C LEU A 47 -6.73 0.33 6.50
N GLU A 48 -7.05 -0.92 6.85
CA GLU A 48 -6.35 -1.69 7.89
C GLU A 48 -4.84 -1.79 7.59
N LYS A 49 -4.46 -2.05 6.33
CA LYS A 49 -3.05 -2.06 5.91
C LYS A 49 -2.38 -0.70 6.10
N ILE A 50 -3.03 0.38 5.67
CA ILE A 50 -2.51 1.75 5.82
C ILE A 50 -2.34 2.08 7.30
N ALA A 51 -3.34 1.78 8.14
CA ALA A 51 -3.28 1.96 9.59
C ALA A 51 -2.11 1.18 10.21
N GLY A 52 -1.90 -0.08 9.81
CA GLY A 52 -0.78 -0.88 10.29
C GLY A 52 0.58 -0.30 9.88
N MET A 53 0.70 0.25 8.67
CA MET A 53 1.91 0.95 8.23
C MET A 53 2.16 2.24 9.02
N MET A 54 1.10 3.01 9.29
CA MET A 54 1.17 4.22 10.14
C MET A 54 1.62 3.88 11.56
N ALA A 55 1.05 2.83 12.15
CA ALA A 55 1.40 2.37 13.50
C ALA A 55 2.85 1.85 13.59
N ALA A 56 3.35 1.19 12.56
CA ALA A 56 4.74 0.75 12.48
C ALA A 56 5.73 1.91 12.24
N GLY A 57 5.26 2.98 11.60
CA GLY A 57 6.02 4.20 11.33
C GLY A 57 6.99 4.08 10.14
N SER A 58 7.51 5.24 9.71
CA SER A 58 8.37 5.36 8.53
C SER A 58 9.69 4.59 8.62
N ASP A 59 10.18 4.30 9.82
CA ASP A 59 11.44 3.58 10.02
C ASP A 59 11.34 2.11 9.57
N ARG A 60 10.11 1.60 9.45
CA ARG A 60 9.79 0.26 8.97
C ARG A 60 9.34 0.24 7.51
N LEU A 61 9.27 1.39 6.86
CA LEU A 61 8.72 1.56 5.51
C LEU A 61 9.81 1.54 4.44
N SER A 62 9.58 0.76 3.39
CA SER A 62 10.27 0.84 2.11
C SER A 62 9.26 1.14 1.01
N ILE A 63 9.69 1.91 0.01
CA ILE A 63 8.87 2.27 -1.16
C ILE A 63 9.60 1.76 -2.40
N ILE A 64 8.90 1.00 -3.24
CA ILE A 64 9.39 0.56 -4.54
C ILE A 64 8.50 1.18 -5.61
N SER A 65 9.11 1.93 -6.52
CA SER A 65 8.45 2.44 -7.71
C SER A 65 8.91 1.67 -8.95
N ARG A 66 7.93 1.19 -9.71
CA ARG A 66 8.07 0.59 -11.04
C ARG A 66 7.21 1.31 -12.06
N VAL A 67 6.94 2.60 -11.82
CA VAL A 67 6.22 3.47 -12.74
C VAL A 67 7.23 4.36 -13.45
N ASP A 68 7.15 4.43 -14.77
CA ASP A 68 7.87 5.42 -15.57
C ASP A 68 7.16 6.79 -15.45
N HIS A 69 7.41 7.51 -14.35
CA HIS A 69 6.81 8.80 -14.05
C HIS A 69 7.87 9.91 -13.85
N PRO A 70 7.65 11.16 -14.29
CA PRO A 70 8.61 12.26 -14.08
C PRO A 70 8.82 12.67 -12.61
N LEU A 71 8.04 12.10 -11.67
CA LEU A 71 8.25 12.27 -10.23
C LEU A 71 8.98 11.07 -9.60
N THR A 72 9.22 10.01 -10.38
CA THR A 72 10.02 8.84 -10.01
C THR A 72 11.43 8.89 -10.61
N THR A 73 11.76 10.00 -11.31
CA THR A 73 13.13 10.33 -11.69
C THR A 73 14.00 10.34 -10.42
N PRO A 74 15.14 9.61 -10.40
CA PRO A 74 16.02 9.62 -9.24
C PRO A 74 16.37 11.07 -8.88
N LEU A 75 16.31 11.40 -7.59
CA LEU A 75 16.97 12.60 -7.09
C LEU A 75 18.42 12.61 -7.62
N PRO A 76 18.98 13.78 -7.99
CA PRO A 76 20.32 13.85 -8.56
C PRO A 76 21.32 13.11 -7.68
N GLU A 77 22.09 12.27 -8.34
CA GLU A 77 23.08 11.34 -7.83
C GLU A 77 23.96 11.99 -6.76
N ILE A 78 23.87 11.49 -5.53
CA ILE A 78 25.05 11.42 -4.68
C ILE A 78 25.82 10.21 -5.22
N GLU A 79 26.78 10.47 -6.10
CA GLU A 79 27.82 9.52 -6.47
C GLU A 79 28.55 9.10 -5.20
N ASP A 80 28.18 7.95 -4.66
CA ASP A 80 29.11 7.14 -3.87
C ASP A 80 28.83 5.65 -4.08
N GLN A 81 29.62 5.09 -5.01
CA GLN A 81 30.34 3.82 -4.90
C GLN A 81 29.59 2.61 -4.30
N ASN A 82 29.36 1.61 -5.16
CA ASN A 82 29.11 0.21 -4.78
C ASN A 82 27.88 -0.07 -3.90
N VAL A 83 26.71 0.45 -4.27
CA VAL A 83 25.46 -0.13 -3.76
C VAL A 83 25.17 -1.41 -4.55
N SER A 84 25.48 -2.54 -3.92
CA SER A 84 25.00 -3.87 -4.32
C SER A 84 23.54 -3.80 -4.75
N ARG A 85 23.15 -4.57 -5.77
CA ARG A 85 21.74 -4.78 -6.19
C ARG A 85 20.95 -5.56 -5.13
N ASP A 86 21.24 -5.33 -3.85
CA ASP A 86 20.60 -5.93 -2.71
C ASP A 86 19.29 -5.19 -2.41
N SER A 87 18.28 -6.00 -2.15
CA SER A 87 16.89 -5.62 -1.92
C SER A 87 16.75 -4.38 -1.03
N PRO A 88 15.91 -3.39 -1.39
CA PRO A 88 15.56 -2.26 -0.51
C PRO A 88 14.75 -2.69 0.74
N ILE A 89 14.57 -4.00 0.92
CA ILE A 89 13.84 -4.65 2.00
C ILE A 89 14.89 -5.22 2.95
N THR A 90 15.18 -4.47 4.01
CA THR A 90 16.00 -4.95 5.12
C THR A 90 15.08 -5.59 6.17
N GLU A 91 15.63 -6.44 7.05
CA GLU A 91 14.87 -6.96 8.21
C GLU A 91 14.26 -5.82 9.05
N SER A 92 14.87 -4.64 9.04
CA SER A 92 14.36 -3.46 9.71
C SER A 92 13.23 -2.75 8.98
N ARG A 93 13.12 -2.85 7.64
CA ARG A 93 12.10 -2.21 6.80
C ARG A 93 11.24 -3.25 6.10
N TYR A 94 10.36 -3.86 6.88
CA TYR A 94 9.52 -4.97 6.45
C TYR A 94 8.14 -4.53 5.91
N ASN A 95 7.78 -3.25 5.98
CA ASN A 95 6.56 -2.74 5.36
C ASN A 95 6.88 -2.15 3.99
N LEU A 96 6.05 -2.45 3.00
CA LEU A 96 6.35 -2.17 1.61
C LEU A 96 5.18 -1.48 0.91
N ILE A 97 5.43 -0.30 0.35
CA ILE A 97 4.53 0.29 -0.66
C ILE A 97 5.10 0.01 -2.03
N ILE A 98 4.30 -0.64 -2.90
CA ILE A 98 4.66 -0.89 -4.29
C ILE A 98 3.79 0.01 -5.17
N LEU A 99 4.44 0.84 -5.99
CA LEU A 99 3.82 1.64 -7.03
C LEU A 99 4.16 1.01 -8.38
N ALA A 100 3.18 0.61 -9.16
CA ALA A 100 3.41 0.01 -10.47
C ALA A 100 2.31 0.35 -11.47
N ASP A 101 2.65 0.36 -12.76
CA ASP A 101 1.74 0.58 -13.89
C ASP A 101 1.35 -0.71 -14.62
N SER A 102 1.85 -1.85 -14.13
CA SER A 102 1.66 -3.17 -14.72
C SER A 102 1.69 -4.27 -13.67
N THR A 103 0.96 -5.35 -13.91
CA THR A 103 0.92 -6.51 -13.01
C THR A 103 2.25 -7.28 -13.02
N GLU A 104 2.95 -7.26 -14.15
CA GLU A 104 4.24 -7.90 -14.37
C GLU A 104 5.32 -7.24 -13.51
N ALA A 105 5.30 -5.91 -13.39
CA ALA A 105 6.24 -5.17 -12.56
C ALA A 105 6.17 -5.60 -11.09
N VAL A 106 4.97 -5.83 -10.55
CA VAL A 106 4.78 -6.31 -9.17
C VAL A 106 5.32 -7.74 -9.00
N ALA A 107 5.15 -8.61 -9.99
CA ALA A 107 5.60 -10.00 -9.92
C ALA A 107 7.12 -10.14 -9.76
N THR A 108 7.89 -9.12 -10.14
CA THR A 108 9.35 -9.08 -9.95
C THR A 108 9.79 -8.67 -8.54
N VAL A 109 8.87 -8.19 -7.70
CA VAL A 109 9.17 -7.71 -6.36
C VAL A 109 9.12 -8.87 -5.37
N LYS A 110 10.23 -9.11 -4.68
CA LYS A 110 10.29 -10.10 -3.60
C LYS A 110 9.66 -9.52 -2.34
N GLU A 111 8.39 -9.81 -2.10
CA GLU A 111 7.69 -9.32 -0.91
C GLU A 111 8.22 -9.97 0.39
N PRO A 112 8.21 -9.21 1.50
CA PRO A 112 8.54 -9.75 2.81
C PRO A 112 7.49 -10.78 3.25
N THR A 113 7.95 -11.91 3.81
CA THR A 113 7.10 -13.06 4.17
C THR A 113 6.80 -13.17 5.67
N GLY A 114 7.20 -12.16 6.46
CA GLY A 114 6.99 -12.14 7.91
C GLY A 114 5.54 -11.84 8.30
N TRP A 115 5.08 -12.37 9.44
CA TRP A 115 3.71 -12.17 9.93
C TRP A 115 3.38 -10.71 10.29
N THR A 116 4.39 -9.88 10.50
CA THR A 116 4.26 -8.44 10.77
C THR A 116 4.45 -7.59 9.52
N ALA A 117 4.78 -8.20 8.39
CA ALA A 117 5.06 -7.49 7.15
C ALA A 117 3.79 -7.09 6.43
N ILE A 118 3.65 -5.81 6.13
CA ILE A 118 2.50 -5.26 5.42
C ILE A 118 2.97 -4.80 4.05
N THR A 119 2.36 -5.34 3.00
CA THR A 119 2.53 -4.84 1.63
C THR A 119 1.25 -4.14 1.17
N LEU A 120 1.38 -2.89 0.73
CA LEU A 120 0.35 -2.11 0.06
C LEU A 120 0.72 -1.93 -1.40
N ARG A 121 -0.10 -2.45 -2.30
CA ARG A 121 0.12 -2.40 -3.75
C ARG A 121 -0.80 -1.38 -4.39
N ILE A 122 -0.23 -0.37 -5.03
CA ILE A 122 -0.96 0.69 -5.74
C ILE A 122 -0.64 0.59 -7.24
N GLY A 123 -1.68 0.34 -8.02
CA GLY A 123 -1.62 0.20 -9.48
C GLY A 123 -2.09 1.47 -10.19
N PHE A 124 -1.38 1.90 -11.22
CA PHE A 124 -1.80 3.00 -12.10
C PHE A 124 -2.29 2.43 -13.43
N LEU A 125 -3.56 2.65 -13.75
CA LEU A 125 -4.22 2.07 -14.92
C LEU A 125 -4.07 2.96 -16.18
N ASP A 126 -3.85 4.26 -15.98
CA ASP A 126 -3.66 5.24 -17.07
C ASP A 126 -4.76 5.19 -18.14
N GLY A 127 -6.01 5.16 -17.69
CA GLY A 127 -7.21 5.16 -18.55
C GLY A 127 -7.57 3.81 -19.18
N GLN A 128 -6.77 2.75 -18.99
CA GLN A 128 -7.01 1.40 -19.54
C GLN A 128 -8.08 0.63 -18.76
N MET A 129 -9.31 1.16 -18.74
CA MET A 129 -10.43 0.62 -17.94
C MET A 129 -10.78 -0.83 -18.27
N ASP A 130 -10.45 -1.31 -19.46
CA ASP A 130 -10.58 -2.72 -19.87
C ASP A 130 -9.73 -3.67 -19.01
N LYS A 131 -8.62 -3.18 -18.44
CA LYS A 131 -7.72 -3.93 -17.55
C LYS A 131 -8.07 -3.81 -16.07
N LEU A 132 -9.10 -3.04 -15.70
CA LEU A 132 -9.42 -2.77 -14.30
C LEU A 132 -9.59 -4.06 -13.47
N THR A 133 -10.30 -5.06 -14.00
CA THR A 133 -10.50 -6.34 -13.31
C THR A 133 -9.19 -7.09 -13.08
N GLN A 134 -8.29 -7.09 -14.06
CA GLN A 134 -6.96 -7.69 -13.93
C GLN A 134 -6.16 -6.96 -12.84
N PHE A 135 -6.18 -5.62 -12.83
CA PHE A 135 -5.46 -4.83 -11.83
C PHE A 135 -6.02 -5.06 -10.43
N LEU A 136 -7.34 -5.07 -10.26
CA LEU A 136 -7.99 -5.33 -8.98
C LEU A 136 -7.68 -6.73 -8.41
N SER A 137 -7.24 -7.69 -9.23
CA SER A 137 -6.81 -9.01 -8.75
C SER A 137 -5.43 -9.01 -8.09
N VAL A 138 -4.59 -8.00 -8.37
CA VAL A 138 -3.19 -7.92 -7.93
C VAL A 138 -2.97 -6.78 -6.93
N PHE A 139 -3.61 -5.63 -7.19
CA PHE A 139 -3.43 -4.39 -6.45
C PHE A 139 -4.48 -4.19 -5.36
N ASP A 140 -4.08 -3.58 -4.25
CA ASP A 140 -5.00 -3.18 -3.18
C ASP A 140 -5.79 -1.91 -3.55
N ILE A 141 -5.13 -1.02 -4.29
CA ILE A 141 -5.65 0.24 -4.80
C ILE A 141 -5.30 0.32 -6.30
N VAL A 142 -6.27 0.64 -7.13
CA VAL A 142 -6.07 0.93 -8.56
C VAL A 142 -6.51 2.36 -8.82
N ILE A 143 -5.61 3.17 -9.35
CA ILE A 143 -5.84 4.56 -9.72
C ILE A 143 -6.02 4.58 -11.25
N ALA A 144 -7.17 5.05 -11.71
CA ALA A 144 -7.53 5.09 -13.11
C ALA A 144 -6.68 6.10 -13.90
N ASP A 145 -6.18 7.14 -13.24
CA ASP A 145 -5.30 8.15 -13.83
C ASP A 145 -3.83 7.98 -13.37
N ARG A 146 -2.97 8.94 -13.74
CA ARG A 146 -1.56 9.01 -13.28
C ARG A 146 -1.40 9.87 -12.02
N GLY A 147 -2.47 10.14 -11.29
CA GLY A 147 -2.47 11.04 -10.14
C GLY A 147 -1.69 10.48 -8.95
N MET A 148 -0.71 11.24 -8.47
CA MET A 148 0.11 10.88 -7.30
C MET A 148 -0.46 11.36 -5.96
N ASN A 149 -1.63 12.02 -5.96
CA ASN A 149 -2.20 12.64 -4.76
C ASN A 149 -2.45 11.64 -3.63
N LEU A 150 -3.13 10.52 -3.92
CA LEU A 150 -3.41 9.50 -2.92
C LEU A 150 -2.13 8.80 -2.42
N PRO A 151 -1.23 8.29 -3.29
CA PRO A 151 0.04 7.70 -2.85
C PRO A 151 0.86 8.64 -1.96
N MET A 152 1.00 9.91 -2.35
CA MET A 152 1.76 10.90 -1.60
C MET A 152 1.10 11.17 -0.24
N ARG A 153 -0.23 11.31 -0.19
CA ARG A 153 -0.95 11.53 1.07
C ARG A 153 -0.75 10.38 2.06
N ILE A 154 -0.78 9.13 1.59
CA ILE A 154 -0.53 7.95 2.42
C ILE A 154 0.89 7.99 3.00
N ILE A 155 1.90 8.28 2.16
CA ILE A 155 3.30 8.34 2.59
C ILE A 155 3.50 9.47 3.62
N GLU A 156 2.96 10.66 3.36
CA GLU A 156 3.02 11.81 4.26
C GLU A 156 2.45 11.47 5.64
N GLU A 157 1.31 10.77 5.69
CA GLU A 157 0.65 10.43 6.94
C GLU A 157 1.42 9.37 7.76
N ILE A 158 2.02 8.38 7.08
CA ILE A 158 2.93 7.40 7.73
C ILE A 158 4.16 8.11 8.32
N VAL A 159 4.71 9.08 7.59
CA VAL A 159 5.87 9.87 8.06
C VAL A 159 5.48 10.81 9.20
N ALA A 160 4.30 11.42 9.16
CA ALA A 160 3.81 12.36 10.16
C ALA A 160 3.48 11.70 11.50
N THR A 161 2.93 10.48 11.50
CA THR A 161 2.53 9.73 12.70
C THR A 161 3.70 9.54 13.69
N LYS A 162 4.95 9.49 13.19
CA LYS A 162 6.15 9.44 14.03
C LYS A 162 6.37 10.68 14.89
N LYS A 163 5.94 11.86 14.44
CA LYS A 163 6.18 13.12 15.16
C LYS A 163 5.30 13.29 16.40
N VAL A 164 4.19 12.56 16.49
CA VAL A 164 3.23 12.66 17.60
C VAL A 164 3.62 11.75 18.78
N ASN A 165 4.40 10.69 18.52
CA ASN A 165 4.80 9.68 19.52
C ASN A 165 6.24 9.86 20.05
N ARG A 166 6.82 11.06 19.92
CA ARG A 166 8.10 11.46 20.55
C ARG A 166 7.86 12.66 21.45
#